data_AF-A0A5S4F4J6-F1
#
_entry.id   AF-A0A5S4F4J6-F1
#
_cell.length_a   1.000
_cell.length_b   1.000
_cell.length_c   1.000
_cell.angle_alpha   90.00
_cell.angle_beta   90.00
_cell.angle_gamma   90.00
#
_symmetry.space_group_name_H-M   'P 1'
#
loop_
_entity.id
_entity.type
_entity.pdbx_description
1 polymer ?
#
loop_
_entity_poly.entity_id
_entity_poly.type
_entity_poly.pdbx_seq_one_letter_code
_entity_poly.pdbx_strand_id
1 'polypeptide(L)'
;MTNPGPLARERFVLQDTWPAEHAEQIAADGWSVVNAPRPLIGRITWEGAFLTGIFYAAGPVQEFGERWRRDDATLLTPLSHADILDRMRAVCAEYGTTLEAFAAEYDGAARSLADDLDLPWDETWLVPPVEGEDPR
;
A
#
# COMPACT_ATOMS: atom_id res chain seq x y z
N MET A 1 11.16 29.04 0.00
CA MET A 1 11.09 27.68 0.57
C MET A 1 10.71 26.74 -0.56
N THR A 2 11.67 25.96 -1.05
CA THR A 2 11.44 25.04 -2.17
C THR A 2 10.66 23.85 -1.64
N ASN A 3 9.43 23.66 -2.13
CA ASN A 3 8.67 22.46 -1.86
C ASN A 3 9.47 21.28 -2.44
N PRO A 4 10.01 20.35 -1.65
CA PRO A 4 10.68 19.19 -2.21
C PRO A 4 9.59 18.43 -2.94
N GLY A 5 9.60 18.48 -4.28
CA GLY A 5 8.58 17.83 -5.11
C GLY A 5 8.39 16.36 -4.72
N PRO A 6 7.26 15.74 -5.12
CA PRO A 6 6.93 14.38 -4.71
C PRO A 6 8.11 13.42 -4.95
N LEU A 7 8.26 12.42 -4.07
CA LEU A 7 9.18 11.32 -4.33
C LEU A 7 8.83 10.72 -5.70
N ALA A 8 9.85 10.32 -6.46
CA ALA A 8 9.68 9.95 -7.86
C ALA A 8 8.88 8.65 -8.04
N ARG A 9 8.71 7.86 -6.97
CA ARG A 9 7.97 6.61 -6.95
C ARG A 9 7.06 6.57 -5.73
N GLU A 10 5.81 6.21 -5.96
CA GLU A 10 4.80 5.94 -4.95
C GLU A 10 4.28 4.52 -5.18
N ARG A 11 3.98 3.80 -4.10
CA ARG A 11 3.38 2.46 -4.15
C ARG A 11 2.33 2.35 -3.05
N PHE A 12 1.16 1.82 -3.39
CA PHE A 12 0.13 1.55 -2.41
C PHE A 12 0.44 0.26 -1.64
N VAL A 13 0.24 0.27 -0.34
CA VAL A 13 0.43 -0.89 0.53
C VAL A 13 -0.75 -1.03 1.48
N LEU A 14 -0.91 -2.20 2.08
CA LEU A 14 -1.90 -2.37 3.13
C LEU A 14 -1.51 -1.59 4.38
N GLN A 15 -2.50 -1.00 5.06
CA GLN A 15 -2.29 -0.17 6.25
C GLN A 15 -1.52 -0.86 7.39
N ASP A 16 -1.51 -2.19 7.44
CA ASP A 16 -0.84 -3.05 8.42
C ASP A 16 0.54 -3.55 7.96
N THR A 17 1.10 -2.96 6.89
CA THR A 17 2.42 -3.33 6.37
C THR A 17 3.56 -2.96 7.32
N TRP A 18 3.37 -1.94 8.18
CA TRP A 18 4.40 -1.51 9.13
C TRP A 18 4.35 -2.34 10.42
N PRO A 19 5.50 -2.59 11.08
CA PRO A 19 5.51 -3.20 12.41
C PRO A 19 4.62 -2.43 13.39
N ALA A 20 3.82 -3.15 14.17
CA ALA A 20 2.85 -2.55 15.11
C ALA A 20 3.52 -1.60 16.10
N GLU A 21 4.77 -1.88 16.51
CA GLU A 21 5.57 -1.03 17.40
C GLU A 21 5.91 0.36 16.83
N HIS A 22 5.77 0.56 15.52
CA HIS A 22 6.05 1.83 14.85
C HIS A 22 4.78 2.49 14.31
N ALA A 23 3.74 1.72 14.01
CA ALA A 23 2.52 2.19 13.37
C ALA A 23 1.83 3.34 14.12
N GLU A 24 1.68 3.22 15.46
CA GLU A 24 1.04 4.25 16.28
C GLU A 24 1.80 5.58 16.22
N GLN A 25 3.13 5.54 16.36
CA GLN A 25 3.94 6.76 16.33
C GLN A 25 3.99 7.39 14.94
N ILE A 26 4.17 6.59 13.90
CA ILE A 26 4.17 7.08 12.51
C ILE A 26 2.87 7.81 12.19
N ALA A 27 1.73 7.25 12.60
CA ALA A 27 0.42 7.85 12.40
C ALA A 27 0.24 9.14 13.25
N ALA A 28 0.63 9.11 14.52
CA ALA A 28 0.51 10.25 15.43
C ALA A 28 1.33 11.45 14.97
N ASP A 29 2.55 11.21 14.48
CA ASP A 29 3.46 12.26 14.03
C ASP A 29 3.26 12.64 12.53
N GLY A 30 2.35 11.97 11.83
CA GLY A 30 2.05 12.24 10.42
C GLY A 30 3.24 12.01 9.49
N TRP A 31 4.07 11.01 9.79
CA TRP A 31 5.30 10.75 9.03
C TRP A 31 5.04 9.99 7.74
N SER A 32 5.86 10.29 6.73
CA SER A 32 5.91 9.52 5.50
C SER A 32 6.75 8.26 5.72
N VAL A 33 6.36 7.16 5.09
CA VAL A 33 7.10 5.90 5.10
C VAL A 33 7.66 5.61 3.72
N VAL A 34 8.91 5.16 3.67
CA VAL A 34 9.61 4.84 2.43
C VAL A 34 10.29 3.47 2.51
N ASN A 35 10.51 2.84 1.36
CA ASN A 35 11.28 1.60 1.22
C ASN A 35 12.32 1.69 0.10
N ALA A 36 13.45 1.01 0.27
CA ALA A 36 14.52 0.97 -0.72
C ALA A 36 15.35 -0.33 -0.62
N PRO A 37 16.09 -0.69 -1.70
CA PRO A 37 17.04 -1.81 -1.69
C PRO A 37 18.35 -1.51 -0.94
N ARG A 38 18.49 -0.31 -0.35
CA ARG A 38 19.68 0.14 0.38
C ARG A 38 19.28 0.83 1.70
N PRO A 39 20.16 0.89 2.71
CA PRO A 39 19.85 1.52 3.99
C PRO A 39 19.39 2.98 3.82
N LEU A 40 18.32 3.32 4.53
CA LEU A 40 17.69 4.64 4.51
C LEU A 40 17.95 5.39 5.81
N ILE A 41 17.85 6.71 5.76
CA ILE A 41 17.81 7.54 6.96
C ILE A 41 16.36 7.86 7.32
N GLY A 42 16.07 8.10 8.59
CA GLY A 42 14.75 8.50 9.06
C GLY A 42 14.76 8.76 10.56
N ARG A 43 13.61 9.17 11.11
CA ARG A 43 13.39 9.17 12.56
C ARG A 43 13.32 7.76 13.10
N ILE A 44 12.68 6.88 12.34
CA ILE A 44 12.64 5.44 12.59
C ILE A 44 13.14 4.76 11.32
N THR A 45 13.93 3.70 11.50
CA THR A 45 14.44 2.85 10.42
C THR A 45 14.34 1.40 10.85
N TRP A 46 13.93 0.52 9.94
CA TRP A 46 13.82 -0.91 10.22
C TRP A 46 14.07 -1.74 8.96
N GLU A 47 14.30 -3.03 9.16
CA GLU A 47 14.29 -4.03 8.09
C GLU A 47 12.99 -4.83 8.15
N GLY A 48 12.41 -5.12 7.00
CA GLY A 48 11.12 -5.81 6.91
C GLY A 48 11.02 -6.73 5.70
N ALA A 49 9.79 -7.14 5.38
CA ALA A 49 9.52 -7.93 4.19
C ALA A 49 9.98 -7.20 2.92
N PHE A 50 10.41 -7.95 1.90
CA PHE A 50 10.84 -7.37 0.64
C PHE A 50 9.64 -6.75 -0.11
N LEU A 51 9.74 -5.49 -0.49
CA LEU A 51 8.77 -4.79 -1.37
C LEU A 51 9.46 -4.28 -2.63
N THR A 52 10.21 -3.18 -2.51
CA THR A 52 11.22 -2.75 -3.51
C THR A 52 12.65 -3.00 -3.00
N GLY A 53 12.75 -3.29 -1.70
CA GLY A 53 13.90 -3.72 -0.95
C GLY A 53 13.48 -4.10 0.47
N ILE A 54 14.43 -4.31 1.37
CA ILE A 54 14.16 -4.68 2.77
C ILE A 54 14.30 -3.51 3.74
N PHE A 55 14.87 -2.38 3.32
CA PHE A 55 15.14 -1.25 4.20
C PHE A 55 13.98 -0.26 4.17
N TYR A 56 13.46 0.06 5.35
CA TYR A 56 12.37 0.99 5.55
C TYR A 56 12.82 2.16 6.41
N ALA A 57 12.21 3.32 6.17
CA ALA A 57 12.36 4.48 7.04
C ALA A 57 11.06 5.27 7.14
N ALA A 58 10.85 5.90 8.29
CA ALA A 58 9.77 6.84 8.52
C ALA A 58 10.31 8.18 8.99
N GLY A 59 9.67 9.27 8.55
CA GLY A 59 9.99 10.62 9.01
C GLY A 59 9.28 11.72 8.22
N PRO A 60 9.48 12.99 8.61
CA PRO A 60 8.97 14.12 7.86
C PRO A 60 9.65 14.25 6.49
N VAL A 61 8.85 14.24 5.43
CA VAL A 61 9.34 14.36 4.04
C VAL A 61 10.10 15.67 3.80
N GLN A 62 9.76 16.73 4.54
CA GLN A 62 10.42 18.03 4.45
C GLN A 62 11.88 17.98 4.94
N GLU A 63 12.22 17.03 5.81
CA GLU A 63 13.57 16.83 6.34
C GLU A 63 14.38 15.84 5.50
N PHE A 64 13.76 14.71 5.11
CA PHE A 64 14.48 13.57 4.53
C PHE A 64 14.25 13.38 3.03
N GLY A 65 13.26 14.05 2.42
CA GLY A 65 12.78 13.77 1.06
C GLY A 65 13.86 13.86 -0.01
N GLU A 66 14.78 14.81 0.07
CA GLU A 66 15.87 14.92 -0.91
C GLU A 66 16.83 13.71 -0.85
N ARG A 67 17.13 13.24 0.35
CA ARG A 67 18.02 12.09 0.54
C ARG A 67 17.32 10.79 0.15
N TRP A 68 16.06 10.63 0.52
CA TRP A 68 15.23 9.52 0.05
C TRP A 68 15.16 9.47 -1.47
N ARG A 69 15.02 10.61 -2.14
CA ARG A 69 15.03 10.67 -3.61
C ARG A 69 16.37 10.22 -4.19
N ARG A 70 17.49 10.66 -3.61
CA ARG A 70 18.84 10.24 -4.04
C ARG A 70 19.10 8.76 -3.84
N ASP A 71 18.49 8.18 -2.81
CA ASP A 71 18.65 6.78 -2.45
C ASP A 71 17.62 5.87 -3.19
N ASP A 72 16.89 6.43 -4.17
CA ASP A 72 15.84 5.79 -4.98
C ASP A 72 14.70 5.19 -4.14
N ALA A 73 14.36 5.84 -3.02
CA ALA A 73 13.33 5.35 -2.13
C ALA A 73 11.93 5.51 -2.73
N THR A 74 11.10 4.50 -2.52
CA THR A 74 9.68 4.48 -2.91
C THR A 74 8.84 4.96 -1.73
N LEU A 75 8.01 5.99 -1.94
CA LEU A 75 7.00 6.42 -0.97
C LEU A 75 5.92 5.36 -0.87
N LEU A 76 5.55 5.00 0.35
CA LEU A 76 4.53 4.01 0.59
C LEU A 76 3.28 4.66 1.16
N THR A 77 2.17 4.45 0.46
CA THR A 77 0.88 5.03 0.81
C THR A 77 -0.03 3.92 1.33
N PRO A 78 -0.35 3.93 2.63
CA PRO A 78 -1.21 2.91 3.23
C PRO A 78 -2.64 3.08 2.73
N LEU A 79 -3.27 1.96 2.37
CA LEU A 79 -4.69 1.84 2.06
C LEU A 79 -5.33 0.80 2.96
N SER A 80 -6.57 1.07 3.38
CA SER A 80 -7.40 0.03 3.96
C SER A 80 -7.93 -0.90 2.89
N HIS A 81 -8.34 -2.10 3.30
CA HIS A 81 -9.05 -3.03 2.41
C HIS A 81 -10.30 -2.36 1.79
N ALA A 82 -11.06 -1.59 2.57
CA ALA A 82 -12.22 -0.86 2.06
C ALA A 82 -11.85 0.13 0.95
N ASP A 83 -10.76 0.90 1.14
CA ASP A 83 -10.30 1.86 0.13
C ASP A 83 -9.91 1.18 -1.19
N ILE A 84 -9.30 -0.01 -1.12
CA ILE A 84 -8.90 -0.78 -2.31
C ILE A 84 -10.14 -1.25 -3.06
N LEU A 85 -11.10 -1.86 -2.36
CA LEU A 85 -12.35 -2.32 -2.99
C LEU A 85 -13.15 -1.15 -3.59
N ASP A 86 -13.22 -0.02 -2.91
CA ASP A 86 -13.96 1.14 -3.41
C ASP A 86 -13.32 1.74 -4.67
N ARG A 87 -11.98 1.79 -4.73
CA ARG A 87 -11.26 2.17 -5.96
C ARG A 87 -11.55 1.22 -7.11
N MET A 88 -11.47 -0.09 -6.87
CA MET A 88 -11.75 -1.09 -7.91
C MET A 88 -13.20 -1.03 -8.39
N ARG A 89 -14.16 -0.89 -7.47
CA ARG A 89 -15.59 -0.70 -7.80
C ARG A 89 -15.83 0.55 -8.62
N ALA A 90 -15.17 1.66 -8.29
CA ALA A 90 -15.28 2.90 -9.06
C ALA A 90 -14.85 2.68 -10.51
N VAL A 91 -13.71 2.01 -10.74
CA VAL A 91 -13.23 1.69 -12.10
C VAL A 91 -14.22 0.79 -12.83
N CYS A 92 -14.70 -0.28 -12.21
CA CYS A 92 -15.73 -1.14 -12.82
C CYS A 92 -16.99 -0.35 -13.20
N ALA A 93 -17.43 0.58 -12.33
CA ALA A 93 -18.60 1.41 -12.59
C ALA A 93 -18.41 2.35 -13.79
N GLU A 94 -17.20 2.86 -14.02
CA GLU A 94 -16.87 3.66 -15.22
C GLU A 94 -17.07 2.87 -16.52
N TYR A 95 -16.85 1.55 -16.49
CA TYR A 95 -17.11 0.65 -17.61
C TYR A 95 -18.54 0.06 -17.61
N GLY A 96 -19.40 0.50 -16.70
CA GLY A 96 -20.80 0.06 -16.62
C GLY A 96 -20.99 -1.35 -16.07
N THR A 97 -20.02 -1.86 -15.30
CA THR A 97 -20.07 -3.17 -14.64
C THR A 97 -19.89 -3.05 -13.12
N THR A 98 -20.07 -4.15 -12.38
CA THR A 98 -19.72 -4.22 -10.95
C THR A 98 -18.43 -5.02 -10.77
N LEU A 99 -17.77 -4.85 -9.63
CA LEU A 99 -16.55 -5.61 -9.32
C LEU A 99 -16.83 -7.12 -9.29
N GLU A 100 -17.97 -7.53 -8.75
CA GLU A 100 -18.38 -8.93 -8.66
C GLU A 100 -18.66 -9.52 -10.05
N ALA A 101 -19.32 -8.75 -10.93
CA ALA A 101 -19.59 -9.16 -12.30
C ALA A 101 -18.29 -9.29 -13.11
N PHE A 102 -17.37 -8.33 -12.96
CA PHE A 102 -16.05 -8.36 -13.59
C PHE A 102 -15.20 -9.53 -13.07
N ALA A 103 -15.18 -9.77 -11.76
CA ALA A 103 -14.45 -10.88 -11.15
C ALA A 103 -14.95 -12.26 -11.62
N ALA A 104 -16.21 -12.36 -12.06
CA ALA A 104 -16.80 -13.59 -12.56
C ALA A 104 -16.46 -13.88 -14.05
N GLU A 105 -15.84 -12.94 -14.78
CA GLU A 105 -15.52 -13.13 -16.20
C GLU A 105 -14.49 -14.24 -16.42
N TYR A 106 -13.47 -14.30 -15.55
CA TYR A 106 -12.46 -15.34 -15.54
C TYR A 106 -11.71 -15.36 -14.19
N ASP A 107 -11.08 -16.49 -13.88
CA ASP A 107 -10.27 -16.65 -12.67
C ASP A 107 -9.07 -15.68 -12.66
N GLY A 108 -8.94 -14.88 -11.61
CA GLY A 108 -7.90 -13.84 -11.50
C GLY A 108 -8.23 -12.50 -12.17
N ALA A 109 -9.46 -12.28 -12.64
CA ALA A 109 -9.88 -10.99 -13.21
C ALA A 109 -9.69 -9.83 -12.22
N ALA A 110 -10.15 -10.00 -10.97
CA ALA A 110 -10.00 -8.97 -9.93
C ALA A 110 -8.53 -8.66 -9.61
N ARG A 111 -7.65 -9.68 -9.56
CA ARG A 111 -6.20 -9.47 -9.42
C ARG A 111 -5.63 -8.66 -10.57
N SER A 112 -6.01 -9.00 -11.80
CA SER A 112 -5.53 -8.29 -12.99
C SER A 112 -5.88 -6.81 -12.93
N LEU A 113 -7.11 -6.49 -12.49
CA LEU A 113 -7.53 -5.10 -12.27
C LEU A 113 -6.74 -4.43 -11.13
N ALA A 114 -6.50 -5.11 -10.01
CA ALA A 114 -5.71 -4.55 -8.93
C ALA A 114 -4.26 -4.29 -9.35
N ASP A 115 -3.64 -5.20 -10.11
CA ASP A 115 -2.30 -5.06 -10.65
C ASP A 115 -2.21 -3.87 -11.63
N ASP A 116 -3.21 -3.69 -12.50
CA ASP A 116 -3.30 -2.53 -13.41
C ASP A 116 -3.41 -1.19 -12.66
N LEU A 117 -3.95 -1.21 -11.43
CA LEU A 117 -4.10 -0.04 -10.56
C LEU A 117 -2.93 0.11 -9.57
N ASP A 118 -1.92 -0.75 -9.61
CA ASP A 118 -0.83 -0.89 -8.61
C ASP A 118 -1.36 -0.96 -7.16
N LEU A 119 -2.49 -1.65 -6.97
CA LEU A 119 -3.11 -1.87 -5.67
C LEU A 119 -2.68 -3.23 -5.09
N PRO A 120 -2.42 -3.32 -3.77
CA PRO A 120 -2.22 -4.61 -3.15
C PRO A 120 -3.52 -5.43 -3.21
N TRP A 121 -3.40 -6.73 -3.47
CA TRP A 121 -4.55 -7.62 -3.67
C TRP A 121 -4.39 -8.97 -2.99
N ASP A 122 -5.50 -9.48 -2.46
CA ASP A 122 -5.66 -10.84 -1.98
C ASP A 122 -6.99 -11.42 -2.50
N GLU A 123 -6.96 -12.61 -3.10
CA GLU A 123 -8.15 -13.25 -3.70
C GLU A 123 -9.23 -13.58 -2.66
N THR A 124 -8.86 -13.69 -1.38
CA THR A 124 -9.81 -13.97 -0.31
C THR A 124 -10.78 -12.82 -0.06
N TRP A 125 -10.51 -11.62 -0.59
CA TRP A 125 -11.31 -10.42 -0.36
C TRP A 125 -12.67 -10.41 -1.05
N LEU A 126 -12.84 -11.19 -2.13
CA LEU A 126 -14.11 -11.33 -2.84
C LEU A 126 -14.92 -12.55 -2.41
N VAL A 127 -14.34 -13.42 -1.59
CA VAL A 127 -15.05 -14.58 -1.06
C VAL A 127 -15.90 -14.08 0.12
N PRO A 128 -17.24 -14.17 0.07
CA PRO A 128 -18.03 -13.92 1.27
C PRO A 128 -17.54 -14.87 2.37
N PRO A 129 -17.47 -14.44 3.63
CA PRO A 129 -17.11 -15.35 4.72
C PRO A 129 -18.00 -16.58 4.62
N VAL A 130 -17.39 -17.77 4.61
CA VAL A 130 -18.13 -19.02 4.58
C VAL A 130 -18.93 -19.08 5.88
N GLU A 131 -20.22 -18.73 5.83
CA GLU A 131 -21.13 -18.98 6.94
C GLU A 131 -21.21 -20.50 7.13
N GLY A 132 -20.52 -21.05 8.13
CA GLY A 132 -20.76 -22.43 8.54
C GLY A 132 -19.60 -23.29 9.05
N GLU A 133 -18.66 -22.75 9.84
CA GLU A 133 -17.97 -23.60 10.81
C GLU A 133 -18.41 -23.22 12.22
N ASP A 134 -19.56 -23.79 12.61
CA ASP A 134 -20.01 -23.92 13.99
C ASP A 134 -19.17 -25.02 14.66
N PRO A 135 -18.22 -24.70 15.57
CA PRO A 135 -17.49 -25.72 16.30
C PRO A 135 -18.43 -26.33 17.34
N ARG A 136 -18.80 -27.60 17.08
CA ARG A 136 -19.55 -28.45 18.02
C ARG A 136 -18.90 -28.53 19.40
#